data_AF-A0A520PUA6-F1
#
_entry.id   AF-A0A520PUA6-F1
#
_cell.length_a   1.000
_cell.length_b   1.000
_cell.length_c   1.000
_cell.angle_alpha   90.00
_cell.angle_beta   90.00
_cell.angle_gamma   90.00
#
_symmetry.space_group_name_H-M   'P 1'
#
loop_
_entity.id
_entity.type
_entity.pdbx_description
1 polymer ?
#
loop_
_entity_poly.entity_id
_entity_poly.type
_entity_poly.pdbx_seq_one_letter_code
_entity_poly.pdbx_strand_id
1 'polypeptide(L)'
;MIDSPCNDICTIDSESGLCVGCGRTPNEITNWIHYSNNQKKIILNALKKRRNNINNMLDNRTMNNLFNVAKTQIFPIGLILILALARLIPHPPNFTPIIAVAIMSGYFFKNINLSFIILLISMLIADTFIGFYENIIFVYASLLLITYIFHKFSSKINFKNLFISGFAGSLLFFIVSNFGVWLLGSPGVNDIAYEKSFSGLIQCYVLAIPFFGNTFLSTLVFAYPALYIYKALPAQFSSR
;
A
#
# COMPACT_ATOMS: atom_id res chain seq x y z
N MET A 1 -48.33 -2.33 -29.08
CA MET A 1 -47.87 -1.55 -27.90
C MET A 1 -46.35 -1.54 -27.95
N ILE A 2 -45.67 -0.44 -27.62
CA ILE A 2 -44.19 -0.39 -27.62
C ILE A 2 -43.69 -0.74 -26.21
N ASP A 3 -42.82 -1.74 -26.13
CA ASP A 3 -42.25 -2.21 -24.87
C ASP A 3 -41.28 -1.20 -24.24
N SER A 4 -41.17 -1.27 -22.92
CA SER A 4 -40.27 -0.41 -22.16
C SER A 4 -38.80 -0.80 -22.43
N PRO A 5 -37.90 0.16 -22.68
CA PRO A 5 -36.48 -0.10 -22.90
C PRO A 5 -35.69 -0.28 -21.57
N CYS A 6 -36.38 -0.62 -20.48
CA CYS A 6 -35.76 -0.80 -19.17
C CYS A 6 -34.93 -2.09 -19.14
N ASN A 7 -33.80 -2.05 -18.45
CA ASN A 7 -32.89 -3.18 -18.22
C ASN A 7 -32.64 -3.41 -16.72
N ASP A 8 -33.61 -3.04 -15.89
CA ASP A 8 -33.63 -3.22 -14.43
C ASP A 8 -32.50 -2.55 -13.63
N ILE A 9 -31.70 -1.68 -14.27
CA ILE A 9 -30.77 -0.77 -13.59
C ILE A 9 -31.52 0.52 -13.23
N CYS A 10 -31.87 0.67 -11.95
CA CYS A 10 -32.58 1.85 -11.42
C CYS A 10 -31.60 2.82 -10.72
N THR A 11 -30.64 3.34 -11.48
CA THR A 11 -29.69 4.34 -10.98
C THR A 11 -29.70 5.55 -11.92
N ILE A 12 -29.98 6.73 -11.37
CA ILE A 12 -29.87 8.00 -12.07
C ILE A 12 -28.49 8.57 -11.79
N ASP A 13 -27.74 8.88 -12.84
CA ASP A 13 -26.48 9.61 -12.71
C ASP A 13 -26.79 11.08 -12.36
N SER A 14 -26.20 11.57 -11.28
CA SER A 14 -26.49 12.91 -10.73
C SER A 14 -26.04 14.05 -11.64
N GLU A 15 -25.04 13.81 -12.50
CA GLU A 15 -24.43 14.82 -13.36
C GLU A 15 -25.15 14.92 -14.71
N SER A 16 -25.46 13.78 -15.34
CA SER A 16 -26.22 13.76 -16.59
C SER A 16 -27.74 13.85 -16.40
N GLY A 17 -28.27 13.53 -15.21
CA GLY A 17 -29.70 13.49 -14.92
C GLY A 17 -30.46 12.36 -15.64
N LEU A 18 -29.73 11.36 -16.14
CA LEU A 18 -30.27 10.25 -16.93
C LEU A 18 -30.07 8.92 -16.20
N CYS A 19 -30.95 7.96 -16.48
CA CYS A 19 -30.79 6.58 -16.02
C CYS A 19 -29.58 5.93 -16.69
N VAL A 20 -28.66 5.38 -15.89
CA VAL A 20 -27.45 4.69 -16.36
C VAL A 20 -27.79 3.46 -17.21
N GLY A 21 -28.89 2.77 -16.87
CA GLY A 21 -29.35 1.59 -17.61
C GLY A 21 -29.95 1.89 -18.96
N CYS A 22 -31.05 2.66 -18.96
CA CYS A 22 -31.88 2.88 -20.16
C CYS A 22 -31.70 4.24 -20.85
N GLY A 23 -30.96 5.19 -20.25
CA GLY A 23 -30.72 6.52 -20.82
C GLY A 23 -31.92 7.47 -20.82
N ARG A 24 -33.02 7.11 -20.14
CA ARG A 24 -34.22 7.95 -19.96
C ARG A 24 -34.05 8.94 -18.81
N THR A 25 -34.74 10.06 -18.88
CA THR A 25 -34.91 10.99 -17.75
C THR A 25 -35.90 10.41 -16.72
N PRO A 26 -35.88 10.86 -15.45
CA PRO A 26 -36.89 10.48 -14.46
C PRO A 26 -38.33 10.72 -14.94
N ASN A 27 -38.58 11.85 -15.60
CA ASN A 27 -39.91 12.18 -16.14
C ASN A 27 -40.36 11.21 -17.24
N GLU A 28 -39.44 10.80 -18.12
CA GLU A 28 -39.70 9.82 -19.18
C GLU A 28 -39.97 8.41 -18.62
N ILE A 29 -39.37 8.08 -17.46
CA ILE A 29 -39.59 6.81 -16.76
C ILE A 29 -40.98 6.79 -16.13
N THR A 30 -41.33 7.81 -15.34
CA THR A 30 -42.62 7.89 -14.63
C THR A 30 -43.81 7.94 -15.59
N ASN A 31 -43.69 8.68 -16.69
CA ASN A 31 -44.80 8.88 -17.63
C ASN A 31 -44.84 7.86 -18.78
N TRP A 32 -43.99 6.82 -18.77
CA TRP A 32 -43.85 5.91 -19.90
C TRP A 32 -45.18 5.28 -20.36
N ILE A 33 -46.02 4.89 -19.40
CA ILE A 33 -47.31 4.24 -19.68
C ILE A 33 -48.29 5.22 -20.36
N HIS A 34 -48.18 6.53 -20.06
CA HIS A 34 -49.06 7.57 -20.58
C HIS A 34 -48.64 8.13 -21.94
N TYR A 35 -47.44 7.82 -22.44
CA TYR A 35 -46.98 8.30 -23.75
C TYR A 35 -47.62 7.57 -24.93
N SER A 36 -47.93 8.34 -25.99
CA SER A 36 -48.33 7.83 -27.30
C SER A 36 -47.20 7.04 -27.98
N ASN A 37 -47.54 6.17 -28.94
CA ASN A 37 -46.53 5.41 -29.70
C ASN A 37 -45.54 6.32 -30.46
N ASN A 38 -45.97 7.51 -30.91
CA ASN A 38 -45.08 8.49 -31.56
C ASN A 38 -44.09 9.09 -30.55
N GLN A 39 -44.55 9.50 -29.37
CA GLN A 39 -43.66 9.99 -28.30
C GLN A 39 -42.65 8.91 -27.88
N LYS A 40 -43.11 7.66 -27.70
CA LYS A 40 -42.24 6.52 -27.38
C LYS A 40 -41.16 6.30 -28.43
N LYS A 41 -41.50 6.33 -29.73
CA LYS A 41 -40.51 6.22 -30.82
C LYS A 41 -39.47 7.34 -30.78
N ILE A 42 -39.90 8.58 -30.55
CA ILE A 42 -39.00 9.73 -30.44
C ILE A 42 -38.00 9.52 -29.30
N ILE A 43 -38.48 9.10 -28.12
CA ILE A 43 -37.62 8.82 -26.96
C ILE A 43 -36.64 7.70 -27.30
N LEU A 44 -37.12 6.55 -27.80
CA LEU A 44 -36.30 5.38 -28.13
C LEU A 44 -35.16 5.71 -29.11
N ASN A 45 -35.43 6.55 -30.11
CA ASN A 45 -34.41 6.97 -31.07
C ASN A 45 -33.30 7.81 -30.42
N ALA A 46 -33.61 8.56 -29.36
CA ALA A 46 -32.63 9.34 -28.61
C ALA A 46 -31.82 8.48 -27.61
N LEU A 47 -32.38 7.36 -27.11
CA LEU A 47 -31.77 6.59 -26.02
C LEU A 47 -30.41 6.01 -26.39
N LYS A 48 -30.21 5.53 -27.62
CA LYS A 48 -28.92 4.97 -28.04
C LYS A 48 -27.79 5.99 -27.91
N LYS A 49 -28.03 7.23 -28.35
CA LYS A 49 -27.06 8.33 -28.25
C LYS A 49 -26.84 8.75 -26.79
N ARG A 50 -27.93 8.89 -26.01
CA ARG A 50 -27.86 9.22 -24.58
C ARG A 50 -27.05 8.18 -23.80
N ARG A 51 -27.32 6.89 -24.01
CA ARG A 51 -26.61 5.80 -23.34
C ARG A 51 -25.11 5.78 -23.67
N ASN A 52 -24.75 5.96 -24.94
CA ASN A 52 -23.35 6.05 -25.33
C ASN A 52 -22.64 7.23 -24.67
N ASN A 53 -23.30 8.39 -24.60
CA ASN A 53 -22.74 9.57 -23.93
C ASN A 53 -22.56 9.31 -22.43
N ILE A 54 -23.55 8.74 -21.74
CA ILE A 54 -23.47 8.40 -20.31
C ILE A 54 -22.33 7.42 -20.07
N ASN A 55 -22.24 6.34 -20.85
CA ASN A 55 -21.17 5.35 -20.72
C ASN A 55 -19.80 6.00 -20.88
N ASN A 56 -19.58 6.80 -21.93
CA ASN A 56 -18.33 7.53 -22.13
C ASN A 56 -18.02 8.48 -20.96
N MET A 57 -19.03 9.17 -20.41
CA MET A 57 -18.86 10.03 -19.25
C MET A 57 -18.49 9.25 -17.98
N LEU A 58 -19.10 8.08 -17.75
CA LEU A 58 -18.79 7.21 -16.62
C LEU A 58 -17.39 6.60 -16.76
N ASP A 59 -17.01 6.16 -17.95
CA ASP A 59 -15.68 5.65 -18.26
C ASP A 59 -14.62 6.74 -18.04
N ASN A 60 -14.84 7.95 -18.56
CA ASN A 60 -13.94 9.09 -18.34
C ASN A 60 -13.81 9.45 -16.85
N ARG A 61 -14.92 9.44 -16.08
CA ARG A 61 -14.88 9.67 -14.63
C ARG A 61 -14.10 8.58 -13.90
N THR A 62 -14.28 7.32 -14.28
CA THR A 62 -13.56 6.18 -13.72
C THR A 62 -12.07 6.27 -14.03
N MET A 63 -11.71 6.59 -15.27
CA MET A 63 -10.33 6.81 -15.70
C MET A 63 -9.68 8.00 -14.97
N ASN A 64 -10.39 9.12 -14.83
CA ASN A 64 -9.90 10.28 -14.08
C ASN A 64 -9.67 9.96 -12.61
N ASN A 65 -10.58 9.20 -11.98
CA ASN A 65 -10.41 8.74 -10.61
C ASN A 65 -9.18 7.83 -10.48
N LEU A 66 -9.01 6.86 -11.39
CA LEU A 66 -7.84 5.99 -11.41
C LEU A 66 -6.54 6.79 -11.57
N PHE A 67 -6.52 7.76 -12.49
CA PHE A 67 -5.39 8.63 -12.72
C PHE A 67 -5.04 9.47 -11.49
N ASN A 68 -6.04 10.02 -10.78
CA ASN A 68 -5.83 10.77 -9.55
C ASN A 68 -5.27 9.88 -8.42
N VAL A 69 -5.79 8.65 -8.28
CA VAL A 69 -5.25 7.67 -7.32
C VAL A 69 -3.81 7.32 -7.68
N ALA A 70 -3.50 7.00 -8.93
CA ALA A 70 -2.14 6.69 -9.38
C ALA A 70 -1.18 7.87 -9.13
N LYS A 71 -1.60 9.09 -9.46
CA LYS A 71 -0.83 10.33 -9.28
C LYS A 71 -0.42 10.56 -7.82
N THR A 72 -1.30 10.26 -6.87
CA THR A 72 -1.01 10.41 -5.42
C THR A 72 -0.18 9.26 -4.85
N GLN A 73 -0.15 8.09 -5.51
CA GLN A 73 0.58 6.91 -5.03
C GLN A 73 1.96 6.74 -5.66
N ILE A 74 2.21 7.27 -6.86
CA ILE A 74 3.49 7.13 -7.57
C ILE A 74 4.67 7.59 -6.72
N PHE A 75 4.53 8.74 -6.05
CA PHE A 75 5.62 9.29 -5.24
C PHE A 75 5.99 8.42 -4.03
N PRO A 76 5.06 8.06 -3.11
CA PRO A 76 5.41 7.20 -1.98
C PRO A 76 5.89 5.81 -2.42
N ILE A 77 5.36 5.26 -3.51
CA ILE A 77 5.88 4.00 -4.10
C ILE A 77 7.34 4.18 -4.52
N GLY A 78 7.66 5.23 -5.26
CA GLY A 78 9.03 5.53 -5.68
C GLY A 78 9.98 5.72 -4.51
N LEU A 79 9.55 6.42 -3.46
CA LEU A 79 10.35 6.63 -2.25
C LEU A 79 10.65 5.31 -1.52
N ILE A 80 9.66 4.43 -1.38
CA ILE A 80 9.85 3.10 -0.77
C ILE A 80 10.81 2.25 -1.61
N LEU A 81 10.66 2.28 -2.93
CA LEU A 81 11.54 1.53 -3.83
C LEU A 81 12.99 2.01 -3.73
N ILE A 82 13.22 3.33 -3.72
CA ILE A 82 14.56 3.91 -3.55
C ILE A 82 15.17 3.47 -2.21
N LEU A 83 14.39 3.53 -1.13
CA LEU A 83 14.85 3.05 0.18
C LEU A 83 15.18 1.56 0.16
N ALA A 84 14.35 0.71 -0.44
CA ALA A 84 14.62 -0.72 -0.53
C ALA A 84 15.90 -1.02 -1.34
N LEU A 85 16.12 -0.29 -2.44
CA LEU A 85 17.31 -0.43 -3.29
C LEU A 85 18.59 0.13 -2.65
N ALA A 86 18.50 1.00 -1.65
CA ALA A 86 19.68 1.48 -0.92
C ALA A 86 20.43 0.36 -0.17
N ARG A 87 19.82 -0.83 -0.03
CA ARG A 87 20.47 -2.05 0.47
C ARG A 87 21.57 -2.60 -0.45
N LEU A 88 21.58 -2.18 -1.73
CA LEU A 88 22.59 -2.61 -2.69
C LEU A 88 23.92 -1.85 -2.51
N ILE A 89 23.89 -0.75 -1.76
CA ILE A 89 25.07 0.07 -1.48
C ILE A 89 25.87 -0.63 -0.37
N PRO A 90 27.21 -0.74 -0.48
CA PRO A 90 28.03 -1.27 0.60
C PRO A 90 27.78 -0.53 1.92
N HIS A 91 27.40 -1.26 2.95
CA HIS A 91 27.03 -0.71 4.24
C HIS A 91 27.52 -1.62 5.39
N PRO A 92 27.66 -1.10 6.62
CA PRO A 92 27.96 -1.92 7.79
C PRO A 92 26.91 -3.01 8.05
N PRO A 93 27.24 -4.07 8.82
CA PRO A 93 26.29 -5.09 9.21
C PRO A 93 25.07 -4.51 9.91
N ASN A 94 23.88 -4.93 9.48
CA ASN A 94 22.58 -4.48 9.97
C ASN A 94 22.29 -2.97 9.85
N PHE A 95 23.13 -2.21 9.14
CA PHE A 95 22.86 -0.80 8.82
C PHE A 95 22.07 -0.71 7.51
N THR A 96 20.77 -1.02 7.57
CA THR A 96 19.90 -1.05 6.38
C THR A 96 18.60 -0.28 6.57
N PRO A 97 17.94 0.16 5.49
CA PRO A 97 16.68 0.91 5.56
C PRO A 97 15.43 0.04 5.75
N ILE A 98 15.55 -1.29 5.94
CA ILE A 98 14.40 -2.22 5.87
C ILE A 98 13.25 -1.88 6.83
N ILE A 99 13.58 -1.43 8.04
CA ILE A 99 12.58 -1.05 9.04
C ILE A 99 11.96 0.30 8.69
N ALA A 100 12.77 1.24 8.18
CA ALA A 100 12.25 2.51 7.66
C ALA A 100 11.27 2.27 6.51
N VAL A 101 11.58 1.36 5.58
CA VAL A 101 10.69 0.90 4.51
C VAL A 101 9.38 0.36 5.08
N ALA A 102 9.42 -0.50 6.11
CA ALA A 102 8.22 -1.07 6.73
C ALA A 102 7.35 -0.02 7.45
N ILE A 103 7.97 0.89 8.22
CA ILE A 103 7.24 1.98 8.92
C ILE A 103 6.63 2.94 7.89
N MET A 104 7.42 3.37 6.90
CA MET A 104 6.98 4.30 5.86
C MET A 104 5.88 3.69 4.98
N SER A 105 5.98 2.41 4.64
CA SER A 105 4.91 1.72 3.90
C SER A 105 3.59 1.67 4.70
N GLY A 106 3.67 1.41 6.02
CA GLY A 106 2.50 1.47 6.89
C GLY A 106 1.93 2.90 7.01
N TYR A 107 2.80 3.91 6.96
CA TYR A 107 2.42 5.30 7.09
C TYR A 107 1.82 5.92 5.81
N PHE A 108 2.43 5.74 4.64
CA PHE A 108 2.06 6.49 3.42
C PHE A 108 0.68 6.11 2.87
N PHE A 109 0.35 4.82 2.83
CA PHE A 109 -0.87 4.38 2.15
C PHE A 109 -2.08 4.31 3.08
N LYS A 110 -3.26 4.68 2.56
CA LYS A 110 -4.56 4.51 3.26
C LYS A 110 -5.03 3.05 3.25
N ASN A 111 -4.74 2.32 2.17
CA ASN A 111 -5.12 0.92 2.02
C ASN A 111 -4.00 0.00 2.53
N ILE A 112 -4.29 -0.80 3.56
CA ILE A 112 -3.33 -1.75 4.15
C ILE A 112 -2.81 -2.78 3.14
N ASN A 113 -3.66 -3.25 2.22
CA ASN A 113 -3.24 -4.23 1.22
C ASN A 113 -2.18 -3.63 0.29
N LEU A 114 -2.33 -2.35 -0.05
CA LEU A 114 -1.33 -1.63 -0.85
C LEU A 114 -0.01 -1.47 -0.07
N SER A 115 -0.06 -1.14 1.22
CA SER A 115 1.15 -1.10 2.07
C SER A 115 1.90 -2.43 2.05
N PHE A 116 1.21 -3.57 2.20
CA PHE A 116 1.86 -4.87 2.16
C PHE A 116 2.41 -5.22 0.78
N ILE A 117 1.63 -5.02 -0.28
CA ILE A 117 2.08 -5.30 -1.65
C ILE A 117 3.33 -4.49 -1.99
N ILE A 118 3.33 -3.19 -1.71
CA ILE A 118 4.46 -2.31 -2.02
C ILE A 118 5.69 -2.64 -1.17
N LEU A 119 5.51 -2.96 0.12
CA LEU A 119 6.62 -3.46 0.95
C LEU A 119 7.22 -4.74 0.36
N LEU A 120 6.40 -5.75 0.09
CA LEU A 120 6.84 -7.08 -0.35
C LEU A 120 7.53 -7.02 -1.71
N ILE A 121 6.93 -6.33 -2.68
CA ILE A 121 7.51 -6.19 -4.02
C ILE A 121 8.85 -5.44 -3.94
N SER A 122 8.93 -4.34 -3.21
CA SER A 122 10.18 -3.55 -3.12
C SER A 122 11.29 -4.36 -2.45
N MET A 123 10.96 -5.10 -1.39
CA MET A 123 11.91 -5.97 -0.70
C MET A 123 12.37 -7.14 -1.58
N LEU A 124 11.44 -7.78 -2.28
CA LEU A 124 11.72 -8.90 -3.17
C LEU A 124 12.63 -8.47 -4.31
N ILE A 125 12.35 -7.31 -4.93
CA ILE A 125 13.23 -6.74 -5.96
C ILE A 125 14.65 -6.60 -5.42
N ALA A 126 14.83 -5.95 -4.26
CA ALA A 126 16.18 -5.80 -3.68
C ALA A 126 16.85 -7.16 -3.39
N ASP A 127 16.09 -8.14 -2.87
CA ASP A 127 16.63 -9.47 -2.55
C ASP A 127 16.97 -10.31 -3.79
N THR A 128 16.33 -10.08 -4.94
CA THR A 128 16.76 -10.74 -6.19
C THR A 128 18.19 -10.36 -6.61
N PHE A 129 18.67 -9.18 -6.20
CA PHE A 129 20.05 -8.75 -6.45
C PHE A 129 21.01 -9.18 -5.34
N ILE A 130 20.56 -9.24 -4.08
CA ILE A 130 21.40 -9.59 -2.92
C ILE A 130 21.56 -11.12 -2.78
N GLY A 131 20.52 -11.88 -3.13
CA GLY A 131 20.43 -13.32 -2.94
C GLY A 131 19.50 -13.70 -1.77
N PHE A 132 18.84 -14.85 -1.93
CA PHE A 132 17.98 -15.43 -0.90
C PHE A 132 18.81 -16.23 0.11
N TYR A 133 18.44 -16.15 1.39
CA TYR A 133 19.11 -16.82 2.51
C TYR A 133 18.08 -17.45 3.45
N GLU A 134 18.50 -18.42 4.27
CA GLU A 134 17.60 -19.29 5.04
C GLU A 134 16.66 -18.53 5.99
N ASN A 135 17.17 -17.50 6.66
CA ASN A 135 16.41 -16.71 7.63
C ASN A 135 15.49 -15.64 7.02
N ILE A 136 15.42 -15.54 5.69
CA ILE A 136 14.70 -14.45 5.01
C ILE A 136 13.22 -14.41 5.42
N ILE A 137 12.62 -15.56 5.72
CA ILE A 137 11.20 -15.64 6.10
C ILE A 137 10.91 -14.87 7.40
N PHE A 138 11.85 -14.88 8.36
CA PHE A 138 11.72 -14.15 9.62
C PHE A 138 11.88 -12.65 9.43
N VAL A 139 12.75 -12.25 8.51
CA VAL A 139 12.88 -10.85 8.09
C VAL A 139 11.55 -10.38 7.50
N TYR A 140 10.98 -11.08 6.52
CA TYR A 140 9.71 -10.69 5.91
C TYR A 140 8.55 -10.68 6.91
N ALA A 141 8.46 -11.70 7.78
CA ALA A 141 7.43 -11.77 8.82
C ALA A 141 7.51 -10.57 9.77
N SER A 142 8.72 -10.19 10.19
CA SER A 142 8.92 -9.02 11.06
C SER A 142 8.53 -7.72 10.37
N LEU A 143 8.88 -7.54 9.09
CA LEU A 143 8.54 -6.34 8.32
C LEU A 143 7.04 -6.21 8.10
N LEU A 144 6.35 -7.31 7.78
CA LEU A 144 4.88 -7.33 7.67
C LEU A 144 4.22 -6.96 9.00
N LEU A 145 4.71 -7.50 10.12
CA LEU A 145 4.18 -7.18 11.44
C LEU A 145 4.39 -5.70 11.80
N ILE A 146 5.58 -5.15 11.52
CA ILE A 146 5.90 -3.73 11.69
C ILE A 146 4.95 -2.89 10.85
N THR A 147 4.81 -3.17 9.55
CA THR A 147 3.91 -2.43 8.65
C THR A 147 2.46 -2.48 9.13
N TYR A 148 1.96 -3.63 9.60
CA TYR A 148 0.62 -3.74 10.15
C TYR A 148 0.40 -2.83 11.36
N ILE A 149 1.32 -2.87 12.33
CA ILE A 149 1.24 -2.06 13.55
C ILE A 149 1.29 -0.57 13.17
N PHE A 150 2.29 -0.15 12.40
CA PHE A 150 2.45 1.27 12.05
C PHE A 150 1.38 1.78 11.10
N HIS A 151 0.74 0.92 10.32
CA HIS A 151 -0.46 1.29 9.58
C HIS A 151 -1.62 1.65 10.52
N LYS A 152 -1.85 0.89 11.59
CA LYS A 152 -2.88 1.23 12.59
C LYS A 152 -2.58 2.53 13.35
N PHE A 153 -1.31 2.80 13.62
CA PHE A 153 -0.87 4.01 14.34
C PHE A 153 -0.51 5.19 13.44
N SER A 154 -0.65 5.04 12.12
CA SER A 154 -0.19 5.97 11.10
C SER A 154 -0.70 7.42 11.26
N SER A 155 -1.92 7.61 11.76
CA SER A 155 -2.48 8.96 12.03
C SER A 155 -1.75 9.73 13.12
N LYS A 156 -1.01 9.03 14.00
CA LYS A 156 -0.28 9.62 15.13
C LYS A 156 1.21 9.81 14.85
N ILE A 157 1.70 9.38 13.68
CA ILE A 157 3.12 9.47 13.33
C ILE A 157 3.48 10.92 12.97
N ASN A 158 4.43 11.46 13.72
CA ASN A 158 5.04 12.77 13.51
C ASN A 158 6.54 12.69 13.83
N PHE A 159 7.30 13.76 13.59
CA PHE A 159 8.76 13.76 13.82
C PHE A 159 9.17 13.45 15.26
N LYS A 160 8.33 13.75 16.27
CA LYS A 160 8.62 13.43 17.68
C LYS A 160 8.37 11.95 17.96
N ASN A 161 7.21 11.44 17.55
CA ASN A 161 6.82 10.05 17.76
C ASN A 161 7.58 9.07 16.85
N LEU A 162 8.24 9.56 15.80
CA LEU A 162 9.02 8.73 14.88
C LEU A 162 10.23 8.09 15.57
N PHE A 163 10.86 8.76 16.54
CA PHE A 163 11.94 8.16 17.32
C PHE A 163 11.48 6.90 18.07
N ILE A 164 10.35 7.02 18.79
CA ILE A 164 9.72 5.91 19.54
C ILE A 164 9.28 4.81 18.56
N SER A 165 8.72 5.20 17.42
CA SER A 165 8.30 4.28 16.36
C SER A 165 9.49 3.50 15.78
N GLY A 166 10.61 4.19 15.51
CA GLY A 166 11.85 3.58 15.05
C GLY A 166 12.43 2.61 16.06
N PHE A 167 12.39 2.96 17.35
CA PHE A 167 12.86 2.07 18.42
C PHE A 167 11.97 0.83 18.54
N ALA A 168 10.65 1.00 18.59
CA ALA A 168 9.70 -0.10 18.67
C ALA A 168 9.78 -1.03 17.45
N GLY A 169 9.91 -0.46 16.24
CA GLY A 169 10.11 -1.23 15.00
C GLY A 169 11.43 -2.01 15.02
N SER A 170 12.52 -1.37 15.46
CA SER A 170 13.83 -2.02 15.62
C SER A 170 13.81 -3.14 16.64
N LEU A 171 13.12 -2.93 17.77
CA LEU A 171 12.99 -3.94 18.82
C LEU A 171 12.19 -5.15 18.33
N LEU A 172 11.09 -4.91 17.62
CA LEU A 172 10.27 -5.97 17.05
C LEU A 172 11.05 -6.76 16.00
N PHE A 173 11.76 -6.06 15.11
CA PHE A 173 12.64 -6.70 14.12
C PHE A 173 13.71 -7.55 14.80
N PHE A 174 14.38 -6.99 15.82
CA PHE A 174 15.41 -7.68 16.60
C PHE A 174 14.90 -8.96 17.24
N ILE A 175 13.70 -8.94 17.84
CA ILE A 175 13.09 -10.13 18.44
C ILE A 175 12.80 -11.20 17.38
N VAL A 176 12.08 -10.84 16.31
CA VAL A 176 11.63 -11.85 15.35
C VAL A 176 12.80 -12.41 14.51
N SER A 177 13.72 -11.56 14.06
CA SER A 177 14.86 -11.98 13.23
C SER A 177 15.85 -12.87 13.97
N ASN A 178 16.21 -12.52 15.22
CA ASN A 178 17.14 -13.33 16.02
C ASN A 178 16.52 -14.64 16.50
N PHE A 179 15.20 -14.67 16.72
CA PHE A 179 14.51 -15.95 16.91
C PHE A 179 14.67 -16.86 15.70
N GLY A 180 14.58 -16.31 14.48
CA GLY A 180 14.88 -17.03 13.25
C GLY A 180 16.30 -17.59 13.21
N VAL A 181 17.29 -16.75 13.54
CA VAL A 181 18.70 -17.17 13.63
C VAL A 181 18.91 -18.28 14.65
N TRP A 182 18.30 -18.17 15.84
CA TRP A 182 18.36 -19.25 16.82
C TRP A 182 17.70 -20.53 16.31
N LEU A 183 16.58 -20.43 15.59
CA LEU A 183 15.81 -21.58 15.12
C LEU A 183 16.47 -22.31 13.95
N LEU A 184 16.95 -21.57 12.94
CA LEU A 184 17.48 -22.13 11.69
C LEU A 184 19.01 -22.11 11.60
N GLY A 185 19.68 -21.33 12.46
CA GLY A 185 21.12 -21.06 12.36
C GLY A 185 21.39 -19.78 11.58
N SER A 186 22.63 -19.29 11.59
CA SER A 186 23.04 -18.13 10.79
C SER A 186 23.97 -18.58 9.66
N PRO A 187 23.59 -18.43 8.38
CA PRO A 187 24.55 -18.59 7.29
C PRO A 187 25.57 -17.45 7.40
N GLY A 188 26.85 -17.78 7.62
CA GLY A 188 27.91 -16.79 7.82
C GLY A 188 29.27 -17.44 8.06
N VAL A 189 30.30 -16.62 8.28
CA VAL A 189 31.74 -17.01 8.28
C VAL A 189 32.11 -18.14 9.27
N ASN A 190 31.21 -18.61 10.15
CA ASN A 190 31.47 -19.73 11.05
C ASN A 190 30.26 -20.65 11.31
N ASP A 191 29.18 -20.59 10.51
CA ASP A 191 27.95 -21.39 10.70
C ASP A 191 27.57 -21.57 12.19
N ILE A 192 27.27 -20.45 12.86
CA ILE A 192 27.05 -20.46 14.31
C ILE A 192 25.71 -21.13 14.59
N ALA A 193 25.76 -22.41 14.92
CA ALA A 193 24.62 -23.16 15.43
C ALA A 193 24.47 -22.90 16.93
N TYR A 194 23.37 -22.27 17.32
CA TYR A 194 23.01 -22.13 18.72
C TYR A 194 22.38 -23.41 19.25
N GLU A 195 22.66 -23.72 20.52
CA GLU A 195 21.98 -24.79 21.22
C GLU A 195 20.46 -24.55 21.24
N LYS A 196 19.67 -25.58 20.95
CA LYS A 196 18.20 -25.51 20.97
C LYS A 196 17.64 -25.61 22.39
N SER A 197 18.26 -24.88 23.31
CA SER A 197 17.88 -24.73 24.70
C SER A 197 17.59 -23.26 25.01
N PHE A 198 16.99 -23.01 26.17
CA PHE A 198 16.75 -21.63 26.63
C PHE A 198 18.05 -20.84 26.82
N SER A 199 19.13 -21.51 27.22
CA SER A 199 20.45 -20.90 27.35
C SER A 199 21.02 -20.47 25.99
N GLY A 200 20.93 -21.35 24.97
CA GLY A 200 21.33 -21.02 23.61
C GLY A 200 20.50 -19.88 22.99
N LEU A 201 19.21 -19.79 23.33
CA LEU A 201 18.36 -18.66 22.93
C LEU A 201 18.89 -17.35 23.54
N ILE A 202 19.12 -17.31 24.85
CA ILE A 202 19.67 -16.12 25.52
C ILE A 202 21.01 -15.73 24.90
N GLN A 203 21.89 -16.70 24.65
CA GLN A 203 23.19 -16.46 24.03
C GLN A 203 23.06 -15.81 22.64
N CYS A 204 22.15 -16.32 21.79
CA CYS A 204 21.86 -15.74 20.47
C CYS A 204 21.47 -14.26 20.58
N TYR A 205 20.60 -13.92 21.53
CA TYR A 205 20.17 -12.54 21.74
C TYR A 205 21.27 -11.65 22.30
N VAL A 206 22.07 -12.14 23.24
CA VAL A 206 23.19 -11.38 23.82
C VAL A 206 24.22 -11.03 22.75
N LEU A 207 24.57 -11.99 21.90
CA LEU A 207 25.50 -11.76 20.77
C LEU A 207 24.90 -10.84 19.70
N ALA A 208 23.57 -10.72 19.63
CA ALA A 208 22.91 -9.85 18.68
C ALA A 208 22.89 -8.36 19.10
N ILE A 209 23.08 -8.04 20.39
CA ILE A 209 22.98 -6.67 20.94
C ILE A 209 23.81 -5.63 20.15
N PRO A 210 25.07 -5.89 19.73
CA PRO A 210 25.86 -4.91 18.98
C PRO A 210 25.21 -4.50 17.65
N PHE A 211 24.42 -5.37 17.02
CA PHE A 211 23.75 -5.10 15.75
C PHE A 211 22.48 -4.26 15.91
N PHE A 212 21.88 -4.26 17.10
CA PHE A 212 20.68 -3.49 17.39
C PHE A 212 20.91 -1.98 17.21
N GLY A 213 22.07 -1.48 17.66
CA GLY A 213 22.44 -0.07 17.51
C GLY A 213 22.46 0.38 16.05
N ASN A 214 23.10 -0.40 15.17
CA ASN A 214 23.14 -0.13 13.73
C ASN A 214 21.74 -0.14 13.10
N THR A 215 20.92 -1.12 13.51
CA THR A 215 19.55 -1.29 13.02
C THR A 215 18.68 -0.09 13.40
N PHE A 216 18.77 0.34 14.66
CA PHE A 216 18.01 1.49 15.14
C PHE A 216 18.49 2.79 14.50
N LEU A 217 19.80 3.01 14.43
CA LEU A 217 20.39 4.20 13.83
C LEU A 217 20.04 4.32 12.35
N SER A 218 20.20 3.25 11.57
CA SER A 218 19.83 3.26 10.15
C SER A 218 18.33 3.54 9.98
N THR A 219 17.48 2.94 10.81
CA THR A 219 16.04 3.20 10.80
C THR A 219 15.74 4.69 10.93
N LEU A 220 16.37 5.40 11.87
CA LEU A 220 16.18 6.84 12.03
C LEU A 220 16.74 7.63 10.83
N VAL A 221 17.95 7.31 10.39
CA VAL A 221 18.64 7.98 9.28
C VAL A 221 17.82 7.93 8.00
N PHE A 222 17.11 6.83 7.73
CA PHE A 222 16.29 6.68 6.53
C PHE A 222 14.84 7.15 6.73
N ALA A 223 14.24 6.91 7.91
CA ALA A 223 12.84 7.25 8.15
C ALA A 223 12.58 8.75 8.29
N TYR A 224 13.49 9.51 8.92
CA TYR A 224 13.30 10.95 9.12
C TYR A 224 13.29 11.73 7.81
N PRO A 225 14.29 11.56 6.90
CA PRO A 225 14.26 12.20 5.59
C PRO A 225 13.06 11.76 4.77
N ALA A 226 12.70 10.47 4.78
CA ALA A 226 11.54 9.97 4.05
C ALA A 226 10.24 10.64 4.51
N LEU A 227 10.03 10.76 5.83
CA LEU A 227 8.88 11.45 6.39
C LEU A 227 8.89 12.96 6.06
N TYR A 228 10.07 13.59 6.10
CA TYR A 228 10.22 15.00 5.76
C TYR A 228 9.88 15.27 4.31
N ILE A 229 10.48 14.52 3.39
CA ILE A 229 10.24 14.60 1.96
C ILE A 229 8.74 14.39 1.66
N TYR A 230 8.12 13.38 2.29
CA TYR A 230 6.70 13.11 2.10
C TYR A 230 5.80 14.25 2.63
N LYS A 231 6.11 14.83 3.79
CA LYS A 231 5.33 15.94 4.36
C LYS A 231 5.54 17.28 3.65
N ALA A 232 6.67 17.46 2.97
CA ALA A 232 6.94 18.63 2.14
C ALA A 232 6.17 18.60 0.81
N LEU A 233 5.57 17.46 0.44
CA LEU A 233 4.75 17.38 -0.76
C LEU A 233 3.51 18.27 -0.68
N PRO A 234 3.13 18.92 -1.79
CA PRO A 234 1.82 19.56 -1.90
C PRO A 234 0.70 18.54 -1.64
N ALA A 235 -0.37 18.98 -0.96
CA ALA A 235 -1.48 18.10 -0.55
C ALA A 235 -2.09 17.28 -1.71
N GLN A 236 -2.05 17.81 -2.95
CA GLN A 236 -2.52 17.13 -4.16
C GLN A 236 -1.73 15.86 -4.57
N PHE A 237 -0.57 15.62 -3.95
CA PHE A 237 0.27 14.44 -4.18
C PHE A 237 0.39 13.53 -2.95
N SER A 238 -0.21 13.91 -1.82
CA SER A 238 -0.24 13.06 -0.63
C SER A 238 -1.36 12.03 -0.78
N SER A 239 -1.04 10.75 -0.58
CA SER A 239 -2.06 9.71 -0.46
C SER A 239 -2.85 9.79 0.86
N ARG A 240 -2.41 10.65 1.80
CA ARG A 240 -3.01 10.89 3.11
C ARG A 240 -3.39 12.33 3.38
#